data_AF-A0A3E0HKG6-F1
#
_entry.id   AF-A0A3E0HKG6-F1
#
_cell.length_a   1.000
_cell.length_b   1.000
_cell.length_c   1.000
_cell.angle_alpha   90.00
_cell.angle_beta   90.00
_cell.angle_gamma   90.00
#
_symmetry.space_group_name_H-M   'P 1'
#
loop_
_entity.id
_entity.type
_entity.pdbx_description
1 polymer ?
#
loop_
_entity_poly.entity_id
_entity_poly.type
_entity_poly.pdbx_seq_one_letter_code
_entity_poly.pdbx_strand_id
1 'polypeptide(L)'
;MVAAGHSGDPARWRETFDGLMARIAGPFRRVEPRRRAHAFVLGLLADLPRKNCWTIAGHAGDRGAGGMQHLLRKAMWNTDAVRDDIRTIAVERLGNTDAILVVDETGDVKKGVCSVGTQRQYSGTAGRIEYTQVGVFLTCTTAAGHTLIDRELYLPASWTCDPARCGVAGLPRTRCSRRRPCWPSA
;
A
#
# COMPACT_ATOMS: atom_id res chain seq x y z
N MET A 1 -8.89 -23.85 18.18
CA MET A 1 -9.86 -22.84 18.68
C MET A 1 -10.20 -21.95 17.50
N VAL A 2 -11.30 -22.27 16.81
CA VAL A 2 -11.76 -21.54 15.62
C VAL A 2 -12.38 -20.24 16.10
N ALA A 3 -11.76 -19.10 15.80
CA ALA A 3 -12.40 -17.81 16.01
C ALA A 3 -13.61 -17.74 15.09
N ALA A 4 -14.81 -17.62 15.67
CA ALA A 4 -16.04 -17.41 14.94
C ALA A 4 -15.89 -16.14 14.08
N GLY A 5 -15.83 -16.33 12.76
CA GLY A 5 -15.95 -15.23 11.81
C GLY A 5 -17.34 -14.62 12.01
N HIS A 6 -17.38 -13.35 12.39
CA HIS A 6 -18.64 -12.62 12.47
C HIS A 6 -19.20 -12.57 11.05
N SER A 7 -20.26 -13.34 10.78
CA SER A 7 -20.97 -13.33 9.50
C SER A 7 -21.70 -11.99 9.37
N GLY A 8 -21.00 -10.98 8.86
CA GLY A 8 -21.64 -9.75 8.39
C GLY A 8 -22.50 -10.06 7.17
N ASP A 9 -23.62 -9.35 7.02
CA ASP A 9 -24.44 -9.40 5.81
C ASP A 9 -23.55 -9.13 4.57
N PRO A 10 -23.40 -10.11 3.65
CA PRO A 10 -22.56 -9.95 2.47
C PRO A 10 -22.99 -8.78 1.58
N ALA A 11 -24.29 -8.46 1.53
CA ALA A 11 -24.81 -7.35 0.75
C ALA A 11 -24.38 -6.02 1.35
N ARG A 12 -24.59 -5.83 2.65
CA ARG A 12 -24.11 -4.65 3.39
C ARG A 12 -22.60 -4.48 3.32
N TRP A 13 -21.83 -5.58 3.41
CA TRP A 13 -20.38 -5.53 3.25
C TRP A 13 -20.00 -5.06 1.85
N ARG A 14 -20.66 -5.61 0.81
CA ARG A 14 -20.41 -5.23 -0.59
C ARG A 14 -20.73 -3.78 -0.85
N GLU A 15 -21.87 -3.28 -0.37
CA GLU A 15 -22.24 -1.87 -0.47
C GLU A 15 -21.23 -0.97 0.23
N THR A 16 -20.80 -1.34 1.45
CA THR A 16 -19.78 -0.58 2.19
C THR A 16 -18.46 -0.54 1.43
N PHE A 17 -18.04 -1.68 0.87
CA PHE A 17 -16.82 -1.80 0.08
C PHE A 17 -16.91 -0.97 -1.21
N ASP A 18 -18.01 -1.06 -1.94
CA ASP A 18 -18.22 -0.33 -3.19
C ASP A 18 -18.28 1.19 -2.94
N GLY A 19 -18.91 1.62 -1.84
CA GLY A 19 -18.90 3.02 -1.39
C GLY A 19 -17.49 3.52 -1.07
N LEU A 20 -16.67 2.73 -0.38
CA LEU A 20 -15.26 3.05 -0.12
C LEU A 20 -14.45 3.16 -1.41
N MET A 21 -14.58 2.17 -2.30
CA MET A 21 -13.90 2.17 -3.59
C MET A 21 -14.34 3.32 -4.51
N ALA A 22 -15.60 3.78 -4.39
CA ALA A 22 -16.09 4.94 -5.10
C ALA A 22 -15.46 6.25 -4.61
N ARG A 23 -15.23 6.39 -3.30
CA ARG A 23 -14.59 7.57 -2.72
C ARG A 23 -13.14 7.74 -3.16
N ILE A 24 -12.39 6.64 -3.28
CA ILE A 24 -10.99 6.67 -3.72
C ILE A 24 -10.82 6.58 -5.25
N ALA A 25 -11.91 6.74 -6.01
CA ALA A 25 -11.90 6.56 -7.46
C ALA A 25 -11.38 7.76 -8.23
N GLY A 26 -11.51 8.98 -7.69
CA GLY A 26 -11.12 10.23 -8.36
C GLY A 26 -9.68 10.24 -8.90
N PRO A 27 -8.69 9.72 -8.15
CA PRO A 27 -7.30 9.59 -8.61
C PRO A 27 -7.06 8.68 -9.83
N PHE A 28 -8.05 7.88 -10.24
CA PHE A 28 -7.98 7.04 -11.43
C PHE A 28 -8.61 7.77 -12.63
N ARG A 29 -7.78 8.23 -13.57
CA ARG A 29 -8.25 8.96 -14.76
C ARG A 29 -9.09 8.13 -15.73
N ARG A 30 -8.92 6.80 -15.72
CA ARG A 30 -9.56 5.87 -16.64
C ARG A 30 -10.37 4.82 -15.88
N VAL A 31 -11.42 4.32 -16.51
CA VAL A 31 -12.32 3.34 -15.90
C VAL A 31 -11.66 1.97 -15.75
N GLU A 32 -10.76 1.58 -16.65
CA GLU A 32 -10.13 0.26 -16.64
C GLU A 32 -9.20 0.07 -15.44
N PRO A 33 -8.25 0.99 -15.11
CA PRO A 33 -7.48 0.91 -13.88
C PRO A 33 -8.34 0.96 -12.62
N ARG A 34 -9.43 1.74 -12.61
CA ARG A 34 -10.37 1.81 -11.47
C ARG A 34 -11.04 0.46 -11.22
N ARG A 35 -11.61 -0.16 -12.26
CA ARG A 35 -12.22 -1.49 -12.18
C ARG A 35 -11.20 -2.55 -11.77
N ARG A 36 -9.96 -2.43 -12.23
CA ARG A 36 -8.87 -3.34 -11.83
C ARG A 36 -8.45 -3.15 -10.38
N ALA A 37 -8.35 -1.92 -9.89
CA ALA A 37 -8.05 -1.65 -8.49
C ALA A 37 -9.14 -2.24 -7.57
N HIS A 38 -10.41 -2.08 -7.92
CA HIS A 38 -11.54 -2.70 -7.23
C HIS A 38 -11.41 -4.23 -7.14
N ALA A 39 -11.21 -4.90 -8.28
CA ALA A 39 -11.00 -6.35 -8.31
C ALA A 39 -9.73 -6.79 -7.55
N PHE A 40 -8.67 -6.00 -7.62
CA PHE A 40 -7.41 -6.28 -6.93
C PHE A 40 -7.58 -6.23 -5.40
N VAL A 41 -8.23 -5.19 -4.88
CA VAL A 41 -8.49 -5.07 -3.44
C VAL A 41 -9.45 -6.16 -2.97
N LEU A 42 -10.48 -6.51 -3.76
CA LEU A 42 -11.31 -7.68 -3.45
C LEU A 42 -10.50 -8.97 -3.33
N GLY A 43 -9.58 -9.23 -4.27
CA GLY A 43 -8.70 -10.39 -4.19
C GLY A 43 -7.74 -10.35 -2.99
N LEU A 44 -7.30 -9.16 -2.57
CA LEU A 44 -6.53 -8.99 -1.33
C LEU A 44 -7.35 -9.31 -0.08
N LEU A 45 -8.65 -9.04 -0.07
CA LEU A 45 -9.55 -9.32 1.06
C LEU A 45 -10.17 -10.72 1.04
N ALA A 46 -10.22 -11.38 -0.12
CA ALA A 46 -10.79 -12.72 -0.27
C ALA A 46 -9.96 -13.80 0.46
N ASP A 47 -10.53 -14.94 0.81
CA ASP A 47 -9.74 -16.05 1.36
C ASP A 47 -9.03 -16.81 0.24
N LEU A 48 -7.86 -16.30 -0.19
CA LEU A 48 -7.05 -16.86 -1.26
C LEU A 48 -5.76 -17.45 -0.68
N PRO A 49 -5.34 -18.65 -1.15
CA PRO A 49 -4.16 -19.34 -0.61
C PRO A 49 -2.86 -18.54 -0.81
N ARG A 50 -2.82 -17.65 -1.82
CA ARG A 50 -1.71 -16.76 -2.06
C ARG A 50 -2.15 -15.43 -2.65
N LYS A 51 -1.58 -14.33 -2.15
CA LYS A 51 -1.83 -12.97 -2.62
C LYS A 51 -0.81 -12.57 -3.68
N ASN A 52 -1.00 -13.07 -4.90
CA ASN A 52 -0.19 -12.69 -6.05
C ASN A 52 -1.09 -12.33 -7.25
N CYS A 53 -0.51 -11.69 -8.27
CA CYS A 53 -1.26 -11.22 -9.44
C CYS A 53 -1.97 -12.35 -10.21
N TRP A 54 -1.41 -13.57 -10.24
CA TRP A 54 -2.04 -14.72 -10.91
C TRP A 54 -3.27 -15.21 -10.15
N THR A 55 -3.13 -15.43 -8.85
CA THR A 55 -4.23 -15.91 -8.00
C THR A 55 -5.35 -14.88 -7.93
N ILE A 56 -5.03 -13.60 -7.80
CA ILE A 56 -6.00 -12.51 -7.78
C ILE A 56 -6.68 -12.33 -9.14
N ALA A 57 -5.93 -12.44 -10.25
CA ALA A 57 -6.50 -12.41 -11.59
C ALA A 57 -7.51 -13.56 -11.80
N GLY A 58 -7.15 -14.78 -11.40
CA GLY A 58 -8.06 -15.93 -11.47
C GLY A 58 -9.32 -15.72 -10.63
N HIS A 59 -9.18 -15.20 -9.40
CA HIS A 59 -10.32 -14.84 -8.55
C HIS A 59 -11.23 -13.78 -9.19
N ALA A 60 -10.65 -12.83 -9.93
CA ALA A 60 -11.38 -11.79 -10.66
C ALA A 60 -11.97 -12.27 -12.00
N GLY A 61 -11.77 -13.53 -12.40
CA GLY A 61 -12.24 -14.09 -13.68
C GLY A 61 -11.37 -13.70 -14.89
N ASP A 62 -10.17 -13.17 -14.68
CA ASP A 62 -9.25 -12.82 -15.76
C ASP A 62 -8.51 -14.06 -16.30
N ARG A 63 -8.24 -14.07 -17.61
CA ARG A 63 -7.47 -15.15 -18.26
C ARG A 63 -5.99 -15.18 -17.88
N GLY A 64 -5.46 -14.14 -17.25
CA GLY A 64 -4.06 -14.07 -16.87
C GLY A 64 -3.70 -12.83 -16.06
N ALA A 65 -2.51 -12.87 -15.45
CA ALA A 65 -2.04 -11.83 -14.53
C ALA A 65 -1.73 -10.47 -15.17
N GLY A 66 -1.75 -10.36 -16.50
CA GLY A 66 -1.31 -9.17 -17.24
C GLY A 66 -2.02 -7.89 -16.82
N GLY A 67 -3.34 -7.94 -16.59
CA GLY A 67 -4.12 -6.79 -16.11
C GLY A 67 -3.72 -6.33 -14.71
N MET A 68 -3.54 -7.28 -13.78
CA MET A 68 -3.10 -7.00 -12.40
C MET A 68 -1.66 -6.46 -12.36
N GLN A 69 -0.76 -7.02 -13.17
CA GLN A 69 0.60 -6.52 -13.29
C GLN A 69 0.66 -5.14 -13.94
N HIS A 70 -0.20 -4.86 -14.93
CA HIS A 70 -0.31 -3.55 -15.54
C HIS A 70 -0.77 -2.50 -14.51
N LEU A 71 -1.78 -2.81 -13.69
CA LEU A 71 -2.24 -1.95 -12.60
C LEU A 71 -1.09 -1.54 -11.66
N LEU A 72 -0.26 -2.50 -11.24
CA LEU A 72 0.80 -2.25 -10.27
C LEU A 72 2.07 -1.59 -10.86
N ARG A 73 2.32 -1.75 -12.18
CA ARG A 73 3.59 -1.33 -12.79
C ARG A 73 3.47 -0.17 -13.77
N LYS A 74 2.35 -0.04 -14.47
CA LYS A 74 2.23 0.83 -15.66
C LYS A 74 1.01 1.75 -15.63
N ALA A 75 -0.06 1.36 -14.95
CA ALA A 75 -1.27 2.17 -14.89
C ALA A 75 -0.98 3.51 -14.21
N MET A 76 -1.51 4.60 -14.79
CA MET A 76 -1.41 5.93 -14.21
C MET A 76 -2.55 6.17 -13.23
N TRP A 77 -2.21 6.30 -11.95
CA TRP A 77 -3.10 6.77 -10.88
C TRP A 77 -2.27 7.54 -9.86
N ASN A 78 -2.87 8.52 -9.19
CA ASN A 78 -2.16 9.29 -8.19
C ASN A 78 -2.20 8.55 -6.85
N THR A 79 -1.10 7.86 -6.50
CA THR A 79 -1.02 7.08 -5.25
C THR A 79 -1.13 7.93 -4.00
N ASP A 80 -0.59 9.15 -4.02
CA ASP A 80 -0.62 10.04 -2.86
C ASP A 80 -2.03 10.61 -2.66
N ALA A 81 -2.75 10.93 -3.74
CA ALA A 81 -4.16 11.32 -3.65
C ALA A 81 -5.08 10.19 -3.17
N VAL A 82 -4.86 8.93 -3.61
CA VAL A 82 -5.61 7.78 -3.05
C VAL A 82 -5.35 7.64 -1.56
N ARG A 83 -4.10 7.82 -1.11
CA ARG A 83 -3.79 7.82 0.32
C ARG A 83 -4.52 8.96 1.04
N ASP A 84 -4.55 10.17 0.48
CA ASP A 84 -5.23 11.32 1.10
C ASP A 84 -6.76 11.08 1.21
N ASP A 85 -7.37 10.43 0.21
CA ASP A 85 -8.76 10.00 0.29
C ASP A 85 -8.96 8.95 1.40
N ILE A 86 -8.06 7.95 1.51
CA ILE A 86 -8.09 6.94 2.58
C ILE A 86 -7.93 7.59 3.97
N ARG A 87 -7.00 8.54 4.12
CA ARG A 87 -6.83 9.32 5.35
C ARG A 87 -8.11 10.05 5.72
N THR A 88 -8.74 10.72 4.75
CA THR A 88 -9.99 11.46 4.98
C THR A 88 -11.09 10.51 5.46
N ILE A 89 -11.26 9.37 4.80
CA ILE A 89 -12.20 8.31 5.22
C ILE A 89 -11.88 7.83 6.65
N ALA A 90 -10.60 7.61 6.96
CA ALA A 90 -10.16 7.15 8.27
C ALA A 90 -10.50 8.15 9.37
N VAL A 91 -10.19 9.43 9.15
CA VAL A 91 -10.50 10.51 10.10
C VAL A 91 -12.01 10.65 10.30
N GLU A 92 -12.81 10.60 9.25
CA GLU A 92 -14.27 10.68 9.38
C GLU A 92 -14.88 9.51 10.17
N ARG A 93 -14.32 8.31 10.03
CA ARG A 93 -14.88 7.09 10.65
C ARG A 93 -14.33 6.78 12.04
N LEU A 94 -13.06 7.11 12.28
CA LEU A 94 -12.37 6.83 13.53
C LEU A 94 -12.22 8.07 14.41
N GLY A 95 -12.39 9.27 13.84
CA GLY A 95 -12.08 10.54 14.48
C GLY A 95 -12.90 10.84 15.72
N ASN A 96 -12.23 10.74 16.85
CA ASN A 96 -12.53 11.33 18.14
C ASN A 96 -11.24 11.97 18.67
N THR A 97 -11.35 12.85 19.67
CA THR A 97 -10.23 13.68 20.19
C THR A 97 -9.05 12.86 20.75
N ASP A 98 -9.23 11.56 20.97
CA ASP A 98 -8.29 10.66 21.66
C ASP A 98 -7.48 9.76 20.71
N ALA A 99 -7.34 10.14 19.44
CA ALA A 99 -6.59 9.34 18.46
C ALA A 99 -5.08 9.32 18.75
N ILE A 100 -4.48 8.13 18.77
CA ILE A 100 -3.04 7.91 18.90
C ILE A 100 -2.46 7.65 17.51
N LEU A 101 -1.42 8.40 17.16
CA LEU A 101 -0.65 8.19 15.94
C LEU A 101 0.57 7.31 16.22
N VAL A 102 0.62 6.16 15.55
CA VAL A 102 1.72 5.19 15.67
C VAL A 102 2.54 5.21 14.39
N VAL A 103 3.84 5.47 14.53
CA VAL A 103 4.82 5.35 13.45
C VAL A 103 5.61 4.07 13.65
N ASP A 104 5.65 3.24 12.62
CA ASP A 104 6.40 1.97 12.64
C ASP A 104 7.12 1.75 11.31
N GLU A 105 8.34 1.21 11.37
CA GLU A 105 9.05 0.73 10.20
C GLU A 105 8.90 -0.78 10.00
N THR A 106 8.62 -1.18 8.76
CA THR A 106 8.55 -2.60 8.40
C THR A 106 9.57 -2.90 7.30
N GLY A 107 10.42 -3.90 7.55
CA GLY A 107 11.41 -4.39 6.61
C GLY A 107 10.87 -5.55 5.75
N ASP A 108 10.82 -5.37 4.43
CA ASP A 108 10.48 -6.41 3.47
C ASP A 108 11.74 -6.95 2.78
N VAL A 109 12.06 -8.22 3.01
CA VAL A 109 13.25 -8.88 2.46
C VAL A 109 13.06 -9.11 0.97
N LYS A 110 14.03 -8.65 0.18
CA LYS A 110 14.04 -8.79 -1.27
C LYS A 110 15.14 -9.74 -1.72
N LYS A 111 14.84 -10.52 -2.76
CA LYS A 111 15.86 -11.25 -3.51
C LYS A 111 16.41 -10.33 -4.61
N GLY A 112 17.51 -9.64 -4.32
CA GLY A 112 18.24 -8.78 -5.25
C GLY A 112 18.21 -7.28 -4.91
N VAL A 113 18.72 -6.45 -5.83
CA VAL A 113 19.03 -5.03 -5.59
C VAL A 113 18.22 -4.04 -6.43
N CYS A 114 17.31 -4.54 -7.26
CA CYS A 114 16.55 -3.71 -8.22
C CYS A 114 15.36 -2.99 -7.57
N SER A 115 14.86 -3.49 -6.44
CA SER A 115 13.74 -2.88 -5.73
C SER A 115 14.17 -1.57 -5.07
N VAL A 116 13.37 -0.53 -5.26
CA VAL A 116 13.67 0.82 -4.79
C VAL A 116 13.89 0.88 -3.29
N GLY A 117 14.95 1.54 -2.84
CA GLY A 117 15.29 1.66 -1.41
C GLY A 117 15.87 0.37 -0.80
N THR A 118 16.04 -0.70 -1.58
CA THR A 118 16.66 -1.94 -1.09
C THR A 118 18.17 -1.78 -0.94
N GLN A 119 18.67 -2.13 0.24
CA GLN A 119 20.10 -2.27 0.53
C GLN A 119 20.31 -3.38 1.56
N ARG A 120 21.57 -3.79 1.77
CA ARG A 120 21.92 -4.66 2.90
C ARG A 120 21.77 -3.86 4.19
N GLN A 121 20.80 -4.23 5.01
CA GLN A 121 20.56 -3.63 6.32
C GLN A 121 19.86 -4.64 7.22
N TYR A 122 19.90 -4.39 8.52
CA TYR A 122 19.20 -5.23 9.48
C TYR A 122 17.69 -5.18 9.23
N SER A 123 17.06 -6.34 9.11
CA SER A 123 15.60 -6.46 9.09
C SER A 123 15.16 -7.05 10.42
N GLY A 124 14.39 -6.28 11.20
CA GLY A 124 13.80 -6.77 12.44
C GLY A 124 12.92 -8.00 12.21
N THR A 125 12.15 -8.01 11.12
CA THR A 125 11.28 -9.13 10.73
C THR A 125 12.06 -10.40 10.40
N ALA A 126 13.26 -10.28 9.82
CA ALA A 126 14.10 -11.43 9.47
C ALA A 126 15.14 -11.79 10.55
N GLY A 127 15.36 -10.92 11.54
CA GLY A 127 16.36 -11.06 12.59
C GLY A 127 17.82 -11.01 12.11
N ARG A 128 18.08 -10.57 10.87
CA ARG A 128 19.42 -10.59 10.26
C ARG A 128 19.62 -9.48 9.22
N ILE A 129 20.87 -9.29 8.81
CA ILE A 129 21.25 -8.37 7.73
C ILE A 129 21.00 -9.05 6.38
N GLU A 130 20.07 -8.49 5.62
CA GLU A 130 19.70 -8.95 4.28
C GLU A 130 19.41 -7.75 3.38
N TYR A 131 19.30 -8.00 2.07
CA TYR A 131 18.74 -7.02 1.16
C TYR A 131 17.27 -6.76 1.53
N THR A 132 17.02 -5.62 2.16
CA THR A 132 15.71 -5.29 2.75
C THR A 132 15.26 -3.92 2.25
N GLN A 133 14.01 -3.83 1.83
CA GLN A 133 13.30 -2.58 1.59
C GLN A 133 12.57 -2.17 2.87
N VAL A 134 12.70 -0.92 3.30
CA VAL A 134 12.04 -0.46 4.55
C VAL A 134 10.96 0.54 4.21
N GLY A 135 9.72 0.20 4.55
CA GLY A 135 8.58 1.13 4.53
C GLY A 135 8.34 1.68 5.93
N VAL A 136 8.03 2.97 6.02
CA VAL A 136 7.59 3.63 7.26
C VAL A 136 6.11 3.91 7.11
N PHE A 137 5.32 3.46 8.08
CA PHE A 137 3.87 3.53 8.03
C PHE A 137 3.35 4.35 9.21
N LEU A 138 2.32 5.15 8.94
CA LEU A 138 1.61 5.93 9.95
C LEU A 138 0.22 5.33 10.13
N THR A 139 -0.06 4.87 11.33
CA THR A 139 -1.34 4.28 11.72
C THR A 139 -2.05 5.22 12.70
N CYS A 140 -3.33 5.47 12.45
CA CYS A 140 -4.24 6.10 13.40
C CYS A 140 -4.94 5.02 14.21
N THR A 141 -4.87 5.11 15.54
CA THR A 141 -5.50 4.16 16.47
C THR A 141 -6.42 4.90 17.42
N THR A 142 -7.66 4.44 17.52
CA THR A 142 -8.67 4.96 18.45
C THR A 142 -9.38 3.79 19.15
N ALA A 143 -10.25 4.08 20.12
CA ALA A 143 -11.06 3.05 20.77
C ALA A 143 -11.97 2.29 19.79
N ALA A 144 -12.29 2.89 18.63
CA ALA A 144 -13.14 2.28 17.61
C ALA A 144 -12.37 1.35 16.66
N GLY A 145 -11.04 1.43 16.62
CA GLY A 145 -10.21 0.62 15.75
C GLY A 145 -8.93 1.32 15.31
N HIS A 146 -8.23 0.74 14.35
CA HIS A 146 -6.98 1.30 13.81
C HIS A 146 -6.93 1.16 12.29
N THR A 147 -6.25 2.11 11.63
CA THR A 147 -6.03 2.05 10.19
C THR A 147 -4.81 2.85 9.75
N LEU A 148 -4.24 2.46 8.61
CA LEU A 148 -3.07 3.10 8.03
C LEU A 148 -3.50 4.34 7.25
N ILE A 149 -2.90 5.49 7.59
CA ILE A 149 -3.27 6.81 7.05
C ILE A 149 -2.14 7.48 6.24
N ASP A 150 -0.92 6.98 6.35
CA ASP A 150 0.19 7.41 5.50
C ASP A 150 1.27 6.33 5.40
N ARG A 151 2.09 6.44 4.37
CA ARG A 151 3.18 5.52 4.05
C ARG A 151 4.29 6.30 3.35
N GLU A 152 5.52 6.03 3.74
CA GLU A 152 6.69 6.56 3.05
C GLU A 152 7.77 5.49 2.94
N LEU A 153 8.50 5.51 1.82
CA LEU A 153 9.60 4.56 1.60
C LEU A 153 10.90 5.17 2.13
N TYR A 154 11.61 4.44 2.99
CA TYR A 154 12.95 4.85 3.41
C TYR A 154 13.94 4.69 2.24
N LEU A 155 14.59 5.79 1.87
CA LEU A 155 15.60 5.83 0.81
C LEU A 155 16.99 6.04 1.41
N PRO A 156 17.85 5.01 1.42
CA PRO A 156 19.18 5.14 1.98
C PRO A 156 20.12 5.96 1.08
N ALA A 157 21.25 6.39 1.65
CA ALA A 157 22.29 7.13 0.93
C ALA A 157 22.77 6.41 -0.34
N SER A 158 22.83 5.08 -0.30
CA SER A 158 23.20 4.22 -1.44
C SER A 158 22.25 4.32 -2.65
N TRP A 159 21.06 4.90 -2.46
CA TRP A 159 20.10 5.20 -3.53
C TRP A 159 20.06 6.69 -3.86
N THR A 160 20.01 7.55 -2.84
CA THR A 160 19.92 9.01 -3.04
C THR A 160 21.18 9.62 -3.67
N CYS A 161 22.34 8.99 -3.47
CA CYS A 161 23.62 9.39 -4.09
C CYS A 161 23.88 8.75 -5.47
N ASP A 162 22.94 7.99 -6.05
CA ASP A 162 23.08 7.38 -7.38
C ASP A 162 21.90 7.79 -8.29
N PRO A 163 22.02 8.94 -8.99
CA PRO A 163 20.95 9.44 -9.87
C PRO A 163 20.62 8.50 -11.03
N ALA A 164 21.61 7.75 -11.53
CA ALA A 164 21.40 6.81 -12.64
C ALA A 164 20.51 5.66 -12.19
N ARG A 165 20.79 5.08 -11.03
CA ARG A 165 19.95 4.05 -10.40
C ARG A 165 18.56 4.57 -10.06
N CYS A 166 18.45 5.78 -9.51
CA CYS A 166 17.17 6.46 -9.31
C CYS A 166 16.36 6.56 -10.62
N GLY A 167 17.01 6.96 -11.72
CA GLY A 167 16.38 7.10 -13.03
C GLY A 167 15.83 5.78 -13.59
N VAL A 168 16.62 4.70 -13.54
CA VAL A 168 16.19 3.35 -13.97
C VAL A 168 14.99 2.86 -13.16
N ALA A 169 14.96 3.18 -11.86
CA ALA A 169 13.87 2.84 -10.97
C ALA A 169 12.62 3.74 -11.09
N GLY A 170 12.69 4.84 -11.86
CA GLY A 170 11.62 5.82 -11.98
C GLY A 170 11.39 6.66 -10.71
N LEU A 171 12.41 6.80 -9.84
CA LEU A 171 12.33 7.66 -8.67
C LEU A 171 12.31 9.14 -9.10
N PRO A 172 11.34 9.95 -8.64
CA PRO A 172 11.36 11.39 -8.85
C PRO A 172 12.63 12.02 -8.27
N ARG A 173 13.24 12.98 -9.00
CA ARG A 173 14.46 13.68 -8.55
C ARG A 173 14.29 14.35 -7.18
N THR A 174 13.07 14.79 -6.85
CA THR A 174 12.72 15.39 -5.56
C THR A 174 12.84 14.42 -4.37
N ARG A 175 12.72 13.11 -4.61
CA ARG A 175 12.92 12.07 -3.59
C ARG A 175 14.39 11.66 -3.47
N CYS A 176 15.17 11.70 -4.55
CA CYS A 176 16.59 11.34 -4.52
C CYS A 176 17.45 12.33 -3.71
N SER A 177 16.96 13.52 -3.35
CA SER A 177 17.67 14.45 -2.44
C SER A 177 17.24 14.34 -0.98
N ARG A 178 16.17 13.59 -0.67
CA ARG A 178 15.60 13.48 0.69
C ARG A 178 16.21 12.30 1.44
N ARG A 179 16.91 12.61 2.55
CA ARG A 179 17.60 11.63 3.41
C ARG A 179 16.71 11.03 4.51
N ARG A 180 15.51 11.56 4.73
CA ARG A 180 14.57 11.12 5.76
C ARG A 180 13.13 11.07 5.22
N PRO A 181 12.30 10.11 5.69
CA PRO A 181 10.86 10.15 5.44
C PRO A 181 10.33 11.48 6.00
N CYS A 182 9.67 12.28 5.17
CA CYS A 182 9.04 13.52 5.61
C CYS A 182 7.52 13.37 5.52
N TRP A 183 6.87 13.35 6.66
CA TRP A 183 5.45 13.62 6.74
C TRP A 183 5.26 15.13 6.60
N PRO A 184 4.32 15.63 5.76
CA PRO A 184 3.91 17.02 5.90
C PRO A 184 3.36 17.19 7.33
N SER A 185 3.77 18.27 8.00
CA SER A 185 3.19 18.68 9.27
C SER A 185 1.66 18.71 9.12
N ALA A 186 0.96 18.05 10.05
CA ALA A 186 -0.50 18.06 10.11
C ALA A 186 -1.05 19.48 10.26
#